data_AF-A0A1G3JDL8-F1
#
_entry.id   AF-A0A1G3JDL8-F1
#
_cell.length_a   1.000
_cell.length_b   1.000
_cell.length_c   1.000
_cell.angle_alpha   90.00
_cell.angle_beta   90.00
_cell.angle_gamma   90.00
#
_symmetry.space_group_name_H-M   'P 1'
#
loop_
_entity.id
_entity.type
_entity.pdbx_description
1 polymer ?
#
loop_
_entity_poly.entity_id
_entity_poly.type
_entity_poly.pdbx_seq_one_letter_code
_entity_poly.pdbx_strand_id
1 'polypeptide(L)'
;MPWNLLWWPAVAANLATRKMNQPLLDALPVEKPVVVLSHGFQHIIQPILQAAGLSEAVLIASLTGPNFENLRVSGKLAALKKYAPDCDLQNTLFITDSNDDDAVAQAVQKSHVVEWCSSVAPAFDGYYLPMRYTVEGKYANRRYFTYQIVQEDFALLLLAYSFSGSYAVSLWFLFLSLYAIYEIGYYENDHVAVTRETKPVVSDAARKFTSHPRFKPWIWAFVLGFIGITFAMGQFPLAMPLLCWSAILVGVYITFFVFNHLSPKKRVLIFPLLHILKTFSFILFIPLTLMGALLLAAQVAAISANYVIYRFGGNLERFNRQAWRLILFLALAGILLVAVPHYTSETSLVRFSLIIVWSLIRTVERARHKNIVRIIKDRVRENRPA
;
A
#
# COMPACT_ATOMS: atom_id res chain seq x y z
N MET A 1 -6.06 -2.68 -19.69
CA MET A 1 -5.37 -3.21 -18.49
C MET A 1 -5.83 -4.64 -18.26
N PRO A 2 -4.94 -5.55 -17.83
CA PRO A 2 -5.27 -6.96 -17.62
C PRO A 2 -6.33 -7.21 -16.53
N TRP A 3 -6.57 -6.20 -15.70
CA TRP A 3 -7.56 -6.24 -14.62
C TRP A 3 -8.99 -5.90 -15.07
N ASN A 4 -9.19 -5.42 -16.30
CA ASN A 4 -10.52 -5.36 -16.89
C ASN A 4 -10.82 -6.74 -17.51
N LEU A 5 -11.31 -7.66 -16.70
CA LEU A 5 -11.54 -9.06 -17.09
C LEU A 5 -12.46 -9.21 -18.30
N LEU A 6 -13.37 -8.24 -18.52
CA LEU A 6 -14.29 -8.25 -19.66
C LEU A 6 -13.57 -7.95 -20.97
N TRP A 7 -12.64 -6.98 -20.96
CA TRP A 7 -11.99 -6.51 -22.18
C TRP A 7 -10.61 -7.14 -22.38
N TRP A 8 -10.09 -7.80 -21.34
CA TRP A 8 -8.75 -8.37 -21.36
C TRP A 8 -8.56 -9.41 -22.47
N PRO A 9 -9.49 -10.35 -22.75
CA PRO A 9 -9.31 -11.31 -23.85
C PRO A 9 -9.04 -10.65 -25.21
N ALA A 10 -9.78 -9.59 -25.55
CA ALA A 10 -9.57 -8.86 -26.80
C ALA A 10 -8.21 -8.14 -26.85
N VAL A 11 -7.81 -7.53 -25.73
CA VAL A 11 -6.49 -6.89 -25.62
C VAL A 11 -5.36 -7.91 -25.67
N ALA A 12 -5.53 -9.06 -25.01
CA ALA A 12 -4.59 -10.16 -25.00
C ALA A 12 -4.40 -10.74 -26.40
N ALA A 13 -5.48 -10.89 -27.18
CA ALA A 13 -5.39 -11.33 -28.56
C ALA A 13 -4.55 -10.38 -29.43
N ASN A 14 -4.81 -9.07 -29.33
CA ASN A 14 -4.01 -8.08 -30.05
C ASN A 14 -2.53 -8.06 -29.60
N LEU A 15 -2.26 -8.27 -28.31
CA LEU A 15 -0.89 -8.41 -27.81
C LEU A 15 -0.22 -9.66 -28.36
N ALA A 16 -0.92 -10.79 -28.38
CA ALA A 16 -0.41 -12.04 -28.93
C ALA A 16 0.03 -11.85 -30.40
N THR A 17 -0.83 -11.26 -31.23
CA THR A 17 -0.54 -11.01 -32.64
C THR A 17 0.63 -10.04 -32.86
N ARG A 18 0.78 -9.00 -32.02
CA ARG A 18 1.75 -7.91 -32.28
C ARG A 18 3.09 -8.07 -31.57
N LYS A 19 3.14 -8.85 -30.48
CA LYS A 19 4.27 -8.84 -29.53
C LYS A 19 4.84 -10.22 -29.21
N MET A 20 4.19 -11.31 -29.62
CA MET A 20 4.80 -12.63 -29.46
C MET A 20 6.03 -12.78 -30.35
N ASN A 21 6.99 -13.55 -29.86
CA ASN A 21 8.15 -13.95 -30.64
C ASN A 21 7.71 -15.03 -31.63
N GLN A 22 7.23 -14.62 -32.81
CA GLN A 22 6.73 -15.52 -33.83
C GLN A 22 7.79 -16.55 -34.28
N PRO A 23 9.06 -16.17 -34.52
CA PRO A 23 10.10 -17.15 -34.82
C PRO A 23 10.27 -18.23 -33.76
N LEU A 24 10.15 -17.89 -32.47
CA LEU A 24 10.20 -18.88 -31.40
C LEU A 24 8.96 -19.78 -31.40
N LEU A 25 7.77 -19.21 -31.59
CA LEU A 25 6.52 -19.98 -31.66
C LEU A 25 6.53 -20.96 -32.83
N ASP A 26 6.96 -20.52 -34.01
CA ASP A 26 7.03 -21.36 -35.22
C ASP A 26 8.08 -22.48 -35.09
N ALA A 27 9.10 -22.26 -34.25
CA ALA A 27 10.13 -23.26 -33.96
C ALA A 27 9.71 -24.28 -32.88
N LEU A 28 8.56 -24.11 -32.22
CA LEU A 28 8.09 -25.07 -31.23
C LEU A 28 7.63 -26.37 -31.91
N PRO A 29 8.13 -27.54 -31.49
CA PRO A 29 7.71 -28.81 -32.06
C PRO A 29 6.27 -29.15 -31.63
N VAL A 30 5.40 -29.37 -32.62
CA VAL A 30 3.97 -29.66 -32.42
C VAL A 30 3.72 -30.87 -31.52
N GLU A 31 4.61 -31.86 -31.55
CA GLU A 31 4.46 -33.11 -30.80
C GLU A 31 4.96 -33.05 -29.34
N LYS A 32 5.64 -31.97 -28.94
CA LYS A 32 6.16 -31.87 -27.57
C LYS A 32 5.28 -30.98 -26.70
N PRO A 33 5.08 -31.36 -25.42
CA PRO A 33 4.32 -30.54 -24.50
C PRO A 33 5.04 -29.22 -24.22
N VAL A 34 4.27 -28.12 -24.20
CA VAL A 34 4.77 -26.79 -23.85
C VAL A 34 4.32 -26.47 -22.42
N VAL A 35 5.27 -26.10 -21.56
CA VAL A 35 4.99 -25.66 -20.19
C VAL A 35 5.34 -24.19 -20.04
N VAL A 36 4.39 -23.38 -19.56
CA VAL A 36 4.59 -21.96 -19.26
C VAL A 36 4.62 -21.78 -17.74
N LEU A 37 5.78 -21.39 -17.21
CA LEU A 37 6.02 -21.30 -15.77
C LEU A 37 6.28 -19.85 -15.34
N SER A 38 5.30 -19.20 -14.69
CA SER A 38 5.36 -17.76 -14.42
C SER A 38 4.80 -17.36 -13.06
N HIS A 39 5.49 -16.45 -12.36
CA HIS A 39 4.94 -15.77 -11.16
C HIS A 39 3.82 -14.76 -11.46
N GLY A 40 3.50 -14.55 -12.74
CA GLY A 40 2.31 -13.80 -13.15
C GLY A 40 1.01 -14.52 -12.80
N PHE A 41 -0.12 -13.90 -13.14
CA PHE A 41 -1.43 -14.46 -12.83
C PHE A 41 -2.01 -15.24 -14.01
N GLN A 42 -2.64 -16.37 -13.72
CA GLN A 42 -3.22 -17.26 -14.73
C GLN A 42 -4.25 -16.52 -15.61
N HIS A 43 -5.16 -15.75 -15.01
CA HIS A 43 -6.16 -14.98 -15.76
C HIS A 43 -5.56 -13.89 -16.68
N ILE A 44 -4.30 -13.50 -16.45
CA ILE A 44 -3.57 -12.56 -17.31
C ILE A 44 -2.93 -13.32 -18.47
N ILE A 45 -2.25 -14.44 -18.18
CA ILE A 45 -1.41 -15.16 -19.14
C ILE A 45 -2.25 -16.06 -20.06
N GLN A 46 -3.25 -16.77 -19.52
CA GLN A 46 -4.04 -17.76 -20.27
C GLN A 46 -4.66 -17.18 -21.57
N PRO A 47 -5.30 -15.99 -21.57
CA PRO A 47 -5.87 -15.44 -22.80
C PRO A 47 -4.81 -15.08 -23.85
N ILE A 48 -3.58 -14.74 -23.44
CA ILE A 48 -2.46 -14.49 -24.36
C ILE A 48 -2.03 -15.81 -25.01
N LEU A 49 -1.88 -16.89 -24.23
CA LEU A 49 -1.51 -18.21 -24.76
C LEU A 49 -2.56 -18.75 -25.72
N GLN A 50 -3.84 -18.66 -25.37
CA GLN A 50 -4.94 -19.06 -26.25
C GLN A 50 -4.89 -18.32 -27.58
N ALA A 51 -4.70 -17.00 -27.56
CA ALA A 51 -4.62 -16.21 -28.78
C ALA A 51 -3.33 -16.43 -29.59
N ALA A 52 -2.27 -16.94 -28.95
CA ALA A 52 -1.03 -17.30 -29.61
C ALA A 52 -1.03 -18.74 -30.18
N GLY A 53 -2.16 -19.46 -30.12
CA GLY A 53 -2.25 -20.86 -30.59
C GLY A 53 -1.68 -21.88 -29.60
N LEU A 54 -1.43 -21.48 -28.36
CA LEU A 54 -0.90 -22.33 -27.29
C LEU A 54 -2.00 -22.70 -26.27
N SER A 55 -3.20 -23.05 -26.74
CA SER A 55 -4.32 -23.43 -25.85
C SER A 55 -4.02 -24.69 -25.03
N GLU A 56 -3.25 -25.61 -25.59
CA GLU A 56 -2.87 -26.89 -24.98
C GLU A 56 -1.63 -26.78 -24.07
N ALA A 57 -1.01 -25.60 -23.96
CA ALA A 57 0.16 -25.43 -23.10
C ALA A 57 -0.22 -25.55 -21.62
N VAL A 58 0.60 -26.26 -20.84
CA VAL A 58 0.44 -26.38 -19.39
C VAL A 58 0.88 -25.07 -18.74
N LEU A 59 -0.09 -24.27 -18.28
CA LEU A 59 0.17 -23.01 -17.60
C LEU A 59 0.28 -23.19 -16.07
N ILE A 60 1.50 -23.06 -15.56
CA ILE A 60 1.80 -23.03 -14.12
C ILE A 60 1.99 -21.57 -13.70
N ALA A 61 0.93 -20.95 -13.19
CA ALA A 61 0.91 -19.54 -12.80
C ALA A 61 0.19 -19.28 -11.47
N SER A 62 0.30 -18.06 -10.95
CA SER A 62 -0.40 -17.67 -9.72
C SER A 62 -1.90 -17.51 -9.95
N LEU A 63 -2.73 -17.94 -9.00
CA LEU A 63 -4.18 -17.75 -9.05
C LEU A 63 -4.60 -16.40 -8.46
N THR A 64 -5.73 -15.87 -8.92
CA THR A 64 -6.43 -14.76 -8.25
C THR A 64 -7.27 -15.30 -7.11
N GLY A 65 -6.78 -15.14 -5.87
CA GLY A 65 -7.52 -15.52 -4.68
C GLY A 65 -6.61 -15.84 -3.50
N PRO A 66 -7.17 -16.05 -2.30
CA PRO A 66 -6.43 -16.34 -1.08
C PRO A 66 -5.98 -17.81 -1.01
N ASN A 67 -5.46 -18.37 -2.11
CA ASN A 67 -4.95 -19.73 -2.06
C ASN A 67 -3.58 -19.71 -1.35
N PHE A 68 -3.47 -20.43 -0.24
CA PHE A 68 -2.27 -20.46 0.60
C PHE A 68 -1.11 -21.22 -0.07
N GLU A 69 -1.40 -22.04 -1.08
CA GLU A 69 -0.39 -22.61 -1.98
C GLU A 69 -0.05 -21.61 -3.10
N ASN A 70 0.72 -20.59 -2.76
CA ASN A 70 1.16 -19.59 -3.73
C ASN A 70 2.49 -20.03 -4.37
N LEU A 71 2.56 -20.01 -5.71
CA LEU A 71 3.77 -20.27 -6.50
C LEU A 71 4.99 -19.43 -6.03
N ARG A 72 4.77 -18.22 -5.53
CA ARG A 72 5.81 -17.34 -4.97
C ARG A 72 6.37 -17.82 -3.64
N VAL A 73 5.66 -18.68 -2.92
CA VAL A 73 6.09 -19.26 -1.64
C VAL A 73 6.78 -20.60 -1.88
N SER A 74 6.21 -21.46 -2.73
CA SER A 74 6.77 -22.77 -3.04
C SER A 74 7.95 -22.73 -4.01
N GLY A 75 8.02 -21.71 -4.86
CA GLY A 75 9.04 -21.58 -5.91
C GLY A 75 8.68 -22.35 -7.19
N LYS A 76 9.22 -21.88 -8.31
CA LYS A 76 8.92 -22.41 -9.65
C LYS A 76 9.34 -23.87 -9.84
N LEU A 77 10.49 -24.30 -9.33
CA LEU A 77 10.95 -25.69 -9.45
C LEU A 77 10.03 -26.68 -8.73
N ALA A 78 9.59 -26.35 -7.52
CA ALA A 78 8.68 -27.22 -6.76
C ALA A 78 7.31 -27.31 -7.46
N ALA A 79 6.82 -26.19 -8.00
CA ALA A 79 5.58 -26.17 -8.76
C ALA A 79 5.68 -26.95 -10.07
N LEU A 80 6.81 -26.85 -10.79
CA LEU A 80 7.06 -27.64 -11.99
C LEU A 80 6.94 -29.14 -11.70
N LYS A 81 7.63 -29.62 -10.64
CA LYS A 81 7.56 -31.03 -10.22
C LYS A 81 6.16 -31.48 -9.79
N LYS A 82 5.36 -30.57 -9.20
CA LYS A 82 4.00 -30.86 -8.72
C LYS A 82 2.98 -30.91 -9.85
N TYR A 83 3.02 -29.95 -10.75
CA TYR A 83 1.96 -29.72 -11.75
C TYR A 83 2.33 -30.21 -13.15
N ALA A 84 3.59 -30.52 -13.41
CA ALA A 84 4.06 -31.19 -14.61
C ALA A 84 5.05 -32.32 -14.23
N PRO A 85 4.58 -33.36 -13.51
CA PRO A 85 5.44 -34.43 -13.01
C PRO A 85 6.10 -35.24 -14.14
N ASP A 86 5.46 -35.29 -15.32
CA ASP A 86 5.98 -36.00 -16.50
C ASP A 86 7.01 -35.18 -17.29
N CYS A 87 7.35 -33.97 -16.84
CA CYS A 87 8.38 -33.14 -17.44
C CYS A 87 9.77 -33.72 -17.17
N ASP A 88 10.37 -34.34 -18.19
CA ASP A 88 11.75 -34.81 -18.14
C ASP A 88 12.74 -33.64 -18.21
N LEU A 89 13.26 -33.22 -17.04
CA LEU A 89 14.20 -32.11 -16.93
C LEU A 89 15.54 -32.34 -17.66
N GLN A 90 15.90 -33.59 -17.99
CA GLN A 90 17.11 -33.89 -18.75
C GLN A 90 16.93 -33.58 -20.23
N ASN A 91 15.74 -33.84 -20.78
CA ASN A 91 15.43 -33.63 -22.20
C ASN A 91 14.62 -32.35 -22.47
N THR A 92 14.38 -31.53 -21.45
CA THR A 92 13.66 -30.26 -21.55
C THR A 92 14.58 -29.13 -22.00
N LEU A 93 14.05 -28.26 -22.85
CA LEU A 93 14.63 -26.95 -23.17
C LEU A 93 13.94 -25.92 -22.29
N PHE A 94 14.68 -25.24 -21.42
CA PHE A 94 14.18 -24.16 -20.58
C PHE A 94 14.65 -22.81 -21.11
N ILE A 95 13.73 -21.87 -21.28
CA ILE A 95 14.01 -20.50 -21.74
C ILE A 95 13.44 -19.54 -20.70
N THR A 96 14.25 -18.62 -20.21
CA THR A 96 13.84 -17.61 -19.22
C THR A 96 14.51 -16.27 -19.49
N ASP A 97 13.92 -15.20 -18.97
CA ASP A 97 14.46 -13.84 -18.95
C ASP A 97 14.80 -13.35 -17.53
N SER A 98 14.66 -14.22 -16.53
CA SER A 98 14.68 -13.83 -15.12
C SER A 98 15.69 -14.64 -14.30
N ASN A 99 16.47 -13.93 -13.48
CA ASN A 99 17.36 -14.54 -12.48
C ASN A 99 16.56 -15.20 -11.33
N ASP A 100 15.27 -14.90 -11.18
CA ASP A 100 14.41 -15.61 -10.21
C ASP A 100 14.22 -17.10 -10.58
N ASP A 101 14.62 -17.50 -11.79
CA ASP A 101 14.45 -18.84 -12.32
C ASP A 101 15.71 -19.71 -12.19
N ASP A 102 16.76 -19.22 -11.51
CA ASP A 102 18.05 -19.91 -11.34
C ASP A 102 17.90 -21.36 -10.88
N ALA A 103 17.00 -21.62 -9.92
CA ALA A 103 16.76 -22.98 -9.41
C ALA A 103 16.20 -23.93 -10.49
N VAL A 104 15.41 -23.42 -11.43
CA VAL A 104 14.90 -24.22 -12.56
C VAL A 104 15.98 -24.35 -13.63
N ALA A 105 16.68 -23.25 -13.95
CA ALA A 105 17.77 -23.23 -14.92
C ALA A 105 18.90 -24.19 -14.57
N GLN A 106 19.22 -24.35 -13.27
CA GLN A 106 20.22 -25.32 -12.79
C GLN A 106 19.72 -26.77 -12.82
N ALA A 107 18.41 -26.99 -12.71
CA ALA A 107 17.82 -28.32 -12.70
C ALA A 107 17.60 -28.90 -14.12
N VAL A 108 17.49 -28.03 -15.13
CA VAL A 108 17.28 -28.41 -16.54
C VAL A 108 18.61 -28.40 -17.28
N GLN A 109 18.91 -29.47 -18.03
CA GLN A 109 20.20 -29.61 -18.70
C GLN A 109 20.44 -28.55 -19.79
N LYS A 110 19.40 -28.19 -20.54
CA LYS A 110 19.45 -27.20 -21.62
C LYS A 110 18.65 -25.97 -21.22
N SER A 111 19.31 -25.03 -20.56
CA SER A 111 18.72 -23.75 -20.15
C SER A 111 19.33 -22.59 -20.92
N HIS A 112 18.49 -21.66 -21.38
CA HIS A 112 18.90 -20.41 -22.02
C HIS A 112 18.28 -19.22 -21.29
N VAL A 113 19.14 -18.32 -20.81
CA VAL A 113 18.73 -17.04 -20.25
C VAL A 113 18.81 -15.99 -21.35
N VAL A 114 17.68 -15.36 -21.66
CA VAL A 114 17.55 -14.35 -22.69
C VAL A 114 17.57 -12.97 -22.03
N GLU A 115 18.47 -12.11 -22.48
CA GLU A 115 18.44 -10.70 -22.10
C GLU A 115 17.49 -9.93 -23.05
N TRP A 116 16.51 -9.22 -22.49
CA TRP A 116 15.64 -8.37 -23.29
C TRP A 116 16.41 -7.17 -23.85
N CYS A 117 16.39 -7.01 -25.17
CA CYS A 117 16.82 -5.77 -25.81
C CYS A 117 15.78 -4.66 -25.55
N SER A 118 16.20 -3.62 -24.81
CA SER A 118 15.52 -2.34 -24.52
C SER A 118 14.54 -2.28 -23.33
N SER A 119 14.49 -1.08 -22.73
CA SER A 119 13.68 -0.71 -21.57
C SER A 119 12.19 -0.64 -21.94
N VAL A 120 11.46 -1.73 -21.75
CA VAL A 120 10.00 -1.68 -21.77
C VAL A 120 9.56 -0.70 -20.67
N ALA A 121 8.70 0.26 -21.02
CA ALA A 121 8.14 1.20 -20.05
C ALA A 121 7.52 0.40 -18.88
N PRO A 122 7.80 0.77 -17.62
CA PRO A 122 7.27 0.05 -16.48
C PRO A 122 5.75 -0.11 -16.55
N ALA A 123 5.22 -1.20 -16.00
CA ALA A 123 3.79 -1.38 -15.88
C ALA A 123 3.16 -0.14 -15.20
N PHE A 124 1.98 0.25 -15.69
CA PHE A 124 1.26 1.44 -15.25
C PHE A 124 1.95 2.78 -15.52
N ASP A 125 3.04 2.84 -16.27
CA ASP A 125 3.61 4.13 -16.67
C ASP A 125 2.56 5.02 -17.37
N GLY A 126 2.53 6.31 -17.03
CA GLY A 126 1.49 7.26 -17.46
C GLY A 126 0.08 7.09 -16.83
N TYR A 127 -0.16 6.05 -16.03
CA TYR A 127 -1.41 5.86 -15.30
C TYR A 127 -1.33 6.37 -13.86
N TYR A 128 -2.40 7.04 -13.43
CA TYR A 128 -2.59 7.40 -12.03
C TYR A 128 -3.27 6.26 -11.30
N LEU A 129 -2.65 5.83 -10.21
CA LEU A 129 -3.20 4.91 -9.24
C LEU A 129 -3.03 5.56 -7.86
N PRO A 130 -4.10 5.71 -7.06
CA PRO A 130 -3.99 6.31 -5.73
C PRO A 130 -2.87 5.68 -4.90
N MET A 131 -2.10 6.52 -4.21
CA MET A 131 -0.96 6.15 -3.35
C MET A 131 0.29 5.64 -4.09
N ARG A 132 0.29 5.52 -5.41
CA ARG A 132 1.46 5.02 -6.16
C ARG A 132 2.66 5.92 -5.97
N TYR A 133 2.52 7.23 -6.19
CA TYR A 133 3.63 8.14 -5.98
C TYR A 133 4.08 8.16 -4.52
N THR A 134 3.15 8.07 -3.58
CA THR A 134 3.45 8.02 -2.16
C THR A 134 4.32 6.80 -1.81
N VAL A 135 3.99 5.62 -2.35
CA VAL A 135 4.63 4.34 -2.02
C VAL A 135 5.91 4.10 -2.83
N GLU A 136 5.87 4.34 -4.14
CA GLU A 136 6.96 4.04 -5.08
C GLU A 136 7.88 5.24 -5.32
N GLY A 137 7.36 6.46 -5.19
CA GLY A 137 8.14 7.69 -5.31
C GLY A 137 8.66 8.13 -3.94
N LYS A 138 7.82 8.84 -3.17
CA LYS A 138 8.21 9.53 -1.93
C LYS A 138 8.84 8.62 -0.88
N TYR A 139 8.28 7.43 -0.66
CA TYR A 139 8.73 6.49 0.39
C TYR A 139 9.16 5.12 -0.16
N ALA A 140 9.80 5.12 -1.34
CA ALA A 140 10.31 3.93 -2.00
C ALA A 140 11.14 3.04 -1.05
N ASN A 141 10.98 1.71 -1.19
CA ASN A 141 11.70 0.68 -0.43
C ASN A 141 11.49 0.69 1.10
N ARG A 142 10.50 1.45 1.62
CA ARG A 142 10.24 1.52 3.08
C ARG A 142 9.04 0.69 3.55
N ARG A 143 8.48 -0.16 2.68
CA ARG A 143 7.22 -0.90 2.95
C ARG A 143 6.12 0.04 3.49
N TYR A 144 6.11 1.28 2.97
CA TYR A 144 5.33 2.39 3.52
C TYR A 144 3.83 2.11 3.51
N PHE A 145 3.34 1.45 2.46
CA PHE A 145 1.95 1.02 2.37
C PHE A 145 1.54 0.16 3.58
N THR A 146 2.25 -0.92 3.84
CA THR A 146 1.89 -1.82 4.95
C THR A 146 2.09 -1.17 6.31
N TYR A 147 3.27 -0.59 6.57
CA TYR A 147 3.60 -0.12 7.92
C TYR A 147 2.95 1.20 8.28
N GLN A 148 2.91 2.17 7.37
CA GLN A 148 2.42 3.52 7.66
C GLN A 148 0.97 3.72 7.21
N ILE A 149 0.58 3.24 6.02
CA ILE A 149 -0.79 3.45 5.55
C ILE A 149 -1.76 2.50 6.26
N VAL A 150 -1.49 1.19 6.24
CA VAL A 150 -2.40 0.18 6.80
C VAL A 150 -2.27 0.06 8.32
N GLN A 151 -1.08 -0.31 8.81
CA GLN A 151 -0.89 -0.65 10.23
C GLN A 151 -0.85 0.56 11.17
N GLU A 152 -0.55 1.75 10.63
CA GLU A 152 -0.46 2.96 11.41
C GLU A 152 -1.69 3.84 11.21
N ASP A 153 -1.83 4.46 10.03
CA ASP A 153 -2.86 5.47 9.82
C ASP A 153 -4.27 4.86 9.79
N PHE A 154 -4.49 3.79 9.01
CA PHE A 154 -5.82 3.18 8.92
C PHE A 154 -6.22 2.45 10.20
N ALA A 155 -5.30 1.69 10.82
CA ALA A 155 -5.55 1.05 12.11
C ALA A 155 -5.89 2.06 13.21
N LEU A 156 -5.20 3.21 13.25
CA LEU A 156 -5.52 4.31 14.17
C LEU A 156 -6.96 4.80 13.98
N LEU A 157 -7.43 4.96 12.74
CA LEU A 157 -8.81 5.37 12.46
C LEU A 157 -9.83 4.31 12.90
N LEU A 158 -9.58 3.03 12.64
CA LEU A 158 -10.47 1.95 13.09
C LEU A 158 -10.58 1.88 14.62
N LEU A 159 -9.48 2.17 15.33
CA LEU A 159 -9.48 2.22 16.79
C LEU A 159 -10.17 3.47 17.33
N ALA A 160 -10.10 4.59 16.61
CA ALA A 160 -10.64 5.86 17.07
C ALA A 160 -12.16 5.99 16.86
N TYR A 161 -12.63 5.59 15.69
CA TYR A 161 -14.03 5.76 15.30
C TYR A 161 -14.92 4.60 15.79
N SER A 162 -16.23 4.81 15.77
CA SER A 162 -17.20 3.75 16.01
C SER A 162 -17.06 2.63 14.99
N PHE A 163 -17.12 1.39 15.46
CA PHE A 163 -16.85 0.21 14.63
C PHE A 163 -18.13 -0.49 14.21
N SER A 164 -18.30 -0.65 12.91
CA SER A 164 -19.26 -1.56 12.26
C SER A 164 -18.66 -2.00 10.93
N GLY A 165 -19.17 -3.07 10.32
CA GLY A 165 -18.71 -3.50 8.99
C GLY A 165 -18.85 -2.39 7.94
N SER A 166 -19.98 -1.67 7.95
CA SER A 166 -20.22 -0.55 7.05
C SER A 166 -19.29 0.64 7.30
N TYR A 167 -19.01 0.97 8.57
CA TYR A 167 -18.06 2.04 8.91
C TYR A 167 -16.62 1.68 8.59
N ALA A 168 -16.21 0.42 8.73
CA ALA A 168 -14.88 -0.02 8.33
C ALA A 168 -14.67 0.14 6.81
N VAL A 169 -15.67 -0.26 6.00
CA VAL A 169 -15.65 -0.06 4.54
C VAL A 169 -15.68 1.43 4.21
N SER A 170 -16.56 2.19 4.86
CA SER A 170 -16.66 3.64 4.67
C SER A 170 -15.33 4.35 4.97
N LEU A 171 -14.73 4.09 6.13
CA LEU A 171 -13.43 4.63 6.53
C LEU A 171 -12.37 4.31 5.48
N TRP A 172 -12.32 3.07 4.98
CA TRP A 172 -11.32 2.69 3.98
C TRP A 172 -11.45 3.53 2.70
N PHE A 173 -12.66 3.66 2.16
CA PHE A 173 -12.89 4.40 0.93
C PHE A 173 -12.72 5.92 1.10
N LEU A 174 -13.20 6.50 2.21
CA LEU A 174 -12.94 7.90 2.55
C LEU A 174 -11.44 8.17 2.77
N PHE A 175 -10.74 7.24 3.41
CA PHE A 175 -9.31 7.35 3.66
C PHE A 175 -8.52 7.34 2.35
N LEU A 176 -8.83 6.43 1.42
CA LEU A 176 -8.24 6.42 0.09
C LEU A 176 -8.59 7.67 -0.73
N SER A 177 -9.83 8.17 -0.58
CA SER A 177 -10.28 9.43 -1.18
C SER A 177 -9.43 10.61 -0.73
N LEU A 178 -9.22 10.76 0.58
CA LEU A 178 -8.35 11.77 1.16
C LEU A 178 -6.90 11.60 0.70
N TYR A 179 -6.40 10.36 0.69
CA TYR A 179 -5.03 10.06 0.26
C TYR A 179 -4.74 10.38 -1.21
N ALA A 180 -5.74 10.29 -2.08
CA ALA A 180 -5.59 10.71 -3.47
C ALA A 180 -5.26 12.21 -3.58
N ILE A 181 -5.87 13.05 -2.74
CA ILE A 181 -5.55 14.49 -2.67
C ILE A 181 -4.25 14.75 -1.90
N TYR A 182 -4.04 14.02 -0.81
CA TYR A 182 -2.81 14.09 -0.01
C TYR A 182 -1.56 13.80 -0.85
N GLU A 183 -1.69 12.88 -1.82
CA GLU A 183 -0.62 12.53 -2.75
C GLU A 183 -0.22 13.69 -3.68
N ILE A 184 -1.18 14.53 -4.10
CA ILE A 184 -0.87 15.76 -4.87
C ILE A 184 0.07 16.64 -4.04
N GLY A 185 -0.31 16.88 -2.78
CA GLY A 185 0.48 17.69 -1.85
C GLY A 185 1.88 17.14 -1.62
N TYR A 186 2.01 15.80 -1.55
CA TYR A 186 3.29 15.11 -1.46
C TYR A 186 4.15 15.25 -2.71
N TYR A 187 3.56 15.13 -3.89
CA TYR A 187 4.26 15.29 -5.16
C TYR A 187 4.77 16.72 -5.32
N GLU A 188 3.91 17.70 -5.09
CA GLU A 188 4.28 19.11 -5.15
C GLU A 188 5.35 19.46 -4.10
N ASN A 189 5.27 18.89 -2.90
CA ASN A 189 6.25 19.13 -1.85
C ASN A 189 7.67 18.78 -2.32
N ASP A 190 7.85 17.63 -2.94
CA ASP A 190 9.16 17.16 -3.39
C ASP A 190 9.69 18.04 -4.54
N HIS A 191 8.82 18.44 -5.49
CA HIS A 191 9.22 19.29 -6.62
C HIS A 191 9.51 20.75 -6.22
N VAL A 192 8.71 21.32 -5.32
CA VAL A 192 8.94 22.65 -4.77
C VAL A 192 10.18 22.66 -3.87
N ALA A 193 10.41 21.59 -3.10
CA ALA A 193 11.59 21.49 -2.24
C ALA A 193 12.89 21.53 -3.06
N VAL A 194 12.97 20.79 -4.18
CA VAL A 194 14.15 20.77 -5.06
C VAL A 194 14.54 22.16 -5.56
N THR A 195 13.55 23.02 -5.82
CA THR A 195 13.79 24.37 -6.37
C THR A 195 14.03 25.44 -5.30
N ARG A 196 13.56 25.24 -4.06
CA ARG A 196 13.54 26.29 -3.02
C ARG A 196 14.36 25.99 -1.77
N GLU A 197 14.65 24.73 -1.48
CA GLU A 197 15.37 24.35 -0.26
C GLU A 197 16.85 24.14 -0.55
N THR A 198 17.71 24.58 0.37
CA THR A 198 19.17 24.38 0.25
C THR A 198 19.59 22.92 0.38
N LYS A 199 18.80 22.11 1.09
CA LYS A 199 19.00 20.67 1.31
C LYS A 199 17.66 19.93 1.15
N PRO A 200 17.17 19.76 -0.08
CA PRO A 200 15.90 19.07 -0.31
C PRO A 200 16.03 17.59 0.06
N VAL A 201 15.04 17.07 0.78
CA VAL A 201 14.96 15.64 1.12
C VAL A 201 13.96 14.99 0.17
N VAL A 202 14.46 14.52 -0.97
CA VAL A 202 13.67 13.86 -2.03
C VAL A 202 14.34 12.53 -2.37
N SER A 203 13.55 11.46 -2.49
CA SER A 203 14.06 10.14 -2.84
C SER A 203 14.52 10.08 -4.30
N ASP A 204 15.50 9.25 -4.62
CA ASP A 204 15.92 9.05 -6.01
C ASP A 204 14.80 8.45 -6.87
N ALA A 205 13.94 7.63 -6.27
CA ALA A 205 12.79 7.04 -6.94
C ALA A 205 11.74 8.09 -7.35
N ALA A 206 11.59 9.18 -6.58
CA ALA A 206 10.68 10.27 -6.95
C ALA A 206 11.06 10.92 -8.28
N ARG A 207 12.35 10.89 -8.67
CA ARG A 207 12.81 11.42 -9.97
C ARG A 207 12.25 10.67 -11.17
N LYS A 208 11.80 9.42 -10.99
CA LYS A 208 11.12 8.63 -12.04
C LYS A 208 9.70 9.14 -12.32
N PHE A 209 9.12 9.91 -11.39
CA PHE A 209 7.81 10.52 -11.54
C PHE A 209 7.96 11.96 -12.04
N THR A 210 8.22 12.12 -13.33
CA THR A 210 8.44 13.43 -13.97
C THR A 210 7.18 14.26 -14.13
N SER A 211 6.01 13.61 -14.06
CA SER A 211 4.71 14.28 -14.09
C SER A 211 3.73 13.61 -13.12
N HIS A 212 2.85 14.42 -12.55
CA HIS A 212 1.68 13.93 -11.80
C HIS A 212 0.42 14.49 -12.44
N PRO A 213 -0.55 13.63 -12.78
CA PRO A 213 -1.76 14.08 -13.44
C PRO A 213 -2.59 14.93 -12.48
N ARG A 214 -2.90 16.16 -12.87
CA ARG A 214 -3.59 17.12 -12.00
C ARG A 214 -5.03 16.73 -11.67
N PHE A 215 -5.77 16.19 -12.64
CA PHE A 215 -7.22 15.95 -12.50
C PHE A 215 -7.58 14.51 -12.10
N LYS A 216 -6.78 13.51 -12.50
CA LYS A 216 -7.06 12.09 -12.18
C LYS A 216 -7.20 11.83 -10.67
N PRO A 217 -6.37 12.42 -9.77
CA PRO A 217 -6.53 12.28 -8.33
C PRO A 217 -7.89 12.76 -7.82
N TRP A 218 -8.42 13.87 -8.35
CA TRP A 218 -9.73 14.38 -7.97
C TRP A 218 -10.86 13.45 -8.38
N ILE A 219 -10.79 12.88 -9.59
CA ILE A 219 -11.77 11.88 -10.05
C ILE A 219 -11.78 10.68 -9.10
N TRP A 220 -10.61 10.13 -8.78
CA TRP A 220 -10.49 9.04 -7.83
C TRP A 220 -10.98 9.43 -6.43
N ALA A 221 -10.60 10.61 -5.95
CA ALA A 221 -11.06 11.11 -4.66
C ALA A 221 -12.59 11.20 -4.60
N PHE A 222 -13.23 11.71 -5.65
CA PHE A 222 -14.67 11.81 -5.72
C PHE A 222 -15.35 10.43 -5.77
N VAL A 223 -14.90 9.52 -6.64
CA VAL A 223 -15.46 8.16 -6.77
C VAL A 223 -15.33 7.38 -5.46
N LEU A 224 -14.14 7.39 -4.86
CA LEU A 224 -13.89 6.72 -3.58
C LEU A 224 -14.70 7.40 -2.45
N GLY A 225 -14.80 8.72 -2.46
CA GLY A 225 -15.60 9.49 -1.51
C GLY A 225 -17.08 9.13 -1.58
N PHE A 226 -17.63 9.00 -2.78
CA PHE A 226 -19.00 8.57 -3.04
C PHE A 226 -19.29 7.18 -2.47
N ILE A 227 -18.42 6.20 -2.76
CA ILE A 227 -18.55 4.85 -2.20
C ILE A 227 -18.50 4.92 -0.66
N GLY A 228 -17.52 5.63 -0.10
CA GLY A 228 -17.35 5.76 1.34
C GLY A 228 -18.57 6.36 2.04
N ILE A 229 -19.12 7.46 1.52
CA ILE A 229 -20.32 8.12 2.06
C ILE A 229 -21.54 7.20 1.94
N THR A 230 -21.69 6.48 0.84
CA THR A 230 -22.82 5.54 0.64
C THR A 230 -22.82 4.48 1.73
N PHE A 231 -21.65 3.90 2.07
CA PHE A 231 -21.51 2.95 3.17
C PHE A 231 -21.71 3.57 4.56
N ALA A 232 -21.34 4.83 4.78
CA ALA A 232 -21.57 5.50 6.07
C ALA A 232 -23.05 5.81 6.31
N MET A 233 -23.75 6.30 5.29
CA MET A 233 -25.12 6.82 5.43
C MET A 233 -26.18 5.75 5.21
N GLY A 234 -25.95 4.79 4.31
CA GLY A 234 -26.91 3.73 3.98
C GLY A 234 -28.19 4.19 3.29
N GLN A 235 -28.38 5.50 3.09
CA GLN A 235 -29.59 6.10 2.52
C GLN A 235 -29.28 7.37 1.72
N PHE A 236 -30.19 7.72 0.81
CA PHE A 236 -30.17 8.93 -0.02
C PHE A 236 -31.03 10.05 0.62
N PRO A 237 -30.78 11.34 0.33
CA PRO A 237 -29.85 11.88 -0.68
C PRO A 237 -28.40 12.06 -0.19
N LEU A 238 -27.44 11.80 -1.08
CA LEU A 238 -26.00 11.92 -0.77
C LEU A 238 -25.40 13.28 -1.13
N ALA A 239 -26.17 14.20 -1.71
CA ALA A 239 -25.67 15.47 -2.26
C ALA A 239 -24.96 16.34 -1.21
N MET A 240 -25.60 16.59 -0.06
CA MET A 240 -25.01 17.42 1.00
C MET A 240 -23.77 16.76 1.64
N PRO A 241 -23.81 15.46 2.01
CA PRO A 241 -22.60 14.74 2.43
C PRO A 241 -21.44 14.82 1.42
N LEU A 242 -21.71 14.65 0.12
CA LEU A 242 -20.70 14.76 -0.94
C LEU A 242 -20.12 16.17 -1.04
N LEU A 243 -20.96 17.20 -0.88
CA LEU A 243 -20.50 18.60 -0.88
C LEU A 243 -19.59 18.88 0.32
N CYS A 244 -19.99 18.44 1.52
CA CYS A 244 -19.19 18.55 2.73
C CYS A 244 -17.84 17.84 2.58
N TRP A 245 -17.83 16.62 2.04
CA TRP A 245 -16.59 15.88 1.81
C TRP A 245 -15.71 16.54 0.76
N SER A 246 -16.29 17.03 -0.33
CA SER A 246 -15.54 17.78 -1.36
C SER A 246 -14.92 19.05 -0.78
N ALA A 247 -15.62 19.76 0.11
CA ALA A 247 -15.09 20.92 0.81
C ALA A 247 -13.89 20.56 1.71
N ILE A 248 -13.93 19.41 2.41
CA ILE A 248 -12.78 18.89 3.16
C ILE A 248 -11.60 18.62 2.23
N LEU A 249 -11.82 17.95 1.10
CA LEU A 249 -10.76 17.62 0.14
C LEU A 249 -10.10 18.89 -0.43
N VAL A 250 -10.89 19.91 -0.76
CA VAL A 250 -10.39 21.23 -1.15
C VAL A 250 -9.60 21.87 -0.01
N GLY A 251 -10.09 21.80 1.23
CA GLY A 251 -9.37 22.28 2.42
C GLY A 251 -8.00 21.60 2.61
N VAL A 252 -7.92 20.29 2.43
CA VAL A 252 -6.65 19.52 2.47
C VAL A 252 -5.71 20.00 1.36
N TYR A 253 -6.21 20.14 0.13
CA TYR A 253 -5.43 20.62 -1.00
C TYR A 253 -4.86 22.04 -0.75
N ILE A 254 -5.71 22.98 -0.32
CA ILE A 254 -5.29 24.36 0.01
C ILE A 254 -4.27 24.37 1.14
N THR A 255 -4.48 23.57 2.19
CA THR A 255 -3.55 23.48 3.31
C THR A 255 -2.17 22.98 2.85
N PHE A 256 -2.14 22.00 1.95
CA PHE A 256 -0.89 21.54 1.34
C PHE A 256 -0.24 22.58 0.45
N PHE A 257 -1.03 23.26 -0.36
CA PHE A 257 -0.55 24.34 -1.20
C PHE A 257 0.17 25.40 -0.36
N VAL A 258 -0.47 25.88 0.71
CA VAL A 258 0.14 26.84 1.66
C VAL A 258 1.38 26.24 2.31
N PHE A 259 1.29 25.01 2.84
CA PHE A 259 2.42 24.32 3.47
C PHE A 259 3.64 24.23 2.55
N ASN A 260 3.45 23.87 1.28
CA ASN A 260 4.53 23.71 0.30
C ASN A 260 5.22 25.05 -0.02
N HIS A 261 4.48 26.16 0.03
CA HIS A 261 4.99 27.49 -0.28
C HIS A 261 5.64 28.20 0.91
N LEU A 262 5.41 27.73 2.14
CA LEU A 262 6.08 28.25 3.33
C LEU A 262 7.54 27.79 3.40
N SER A 263 8.38 28.62 4.02
CA SER A 263 9.75 28.24 4.36
C SER A 263 9.76 27.05 5.32
N PRO A 264 10.77 26.17 5.29
CA PRO A 264 10.81 24.94 6.10
C PRO A 264 10.52 25.13 7.59
N LYS A 265 10.98 26.24 8.19
CA LYS A 265 10.71 26.59 9.60
C LYS A 265 9.24 26.95 9.84
N LYS A 266 8.62 27.72 8.94
CA LYS A 266 7.21 28.15 9.06
C LYS A 266 6.23 27.00 8.85
N ARG A 267 6.62 25.95 8.11
CA ARG A 267 5.81 24.74 7.90
C ARG A 267 5.41 24.05 9.19
N VAL A 268 6.19 24.21 10.26
CA VAL A 268 5.88 23.66 11.59
C VAL A 268 4.51 24.13 12.11
N LEU A 269 4.06 25.33 11.73
CA LEU A 269 2.78 25.89 12.16
C LEU A 269 1.58 25.25 11.45
N ILE A 270 1.75 24.85 10.19
CA ILE A 270 0.68 24.27 9.35
C ILE A 270 0.66 22.74 9.44
N PHE A 271 1.77 22.12 9.82
CA PHE A 271 1.88 20.67 9.89
C PHE A 271 0.84 20.00 10.80
N PRO A 272 0.52 20.51 12.01
CA PRO A 272 -0.54 19.93 12.84
C PRO A 272 -1.90 19.97 12.15
N LEU A 273 -2.22 21.06 11.42
CA LEU A 273 -3.48 21.20 10.71
C LEU A 273 -3.65 20.13 9.62
N LEU A 274 -2.59 19.81 8.86
CA LEU A 274 -2.62 18.70 7.90
C LEU A 274 -2.96 17.37 8.58
N HIS A 275 -2.40 17.13 9.76
CA HIS A 275 -2.68 15.91 10.51
C HIS A 275 -4.07 15.89 11.15
N ILE A 276 -4.59 17.04 11.58
CA ILE A 276 -5.97 17.17 12.04
C ILE A 276 -6.93 16.84 10.90
N LEU A 277 -6.77 17.47 9.73
CA LEU A 277 -7.60 17.16 8.56
C LEU A 277 -7.47 15.68 8.15
N LYS A 278 -6.27 15.12 8.16
CA LYS A 278 -6.06 13.71 7.84
C LYS A 278 -6.75 12.74 8.81
N THR A 279 -6.91 13.11 10.08
CA THR A 279 -7.37 12.17 11.12
C THR A 279 -8.79 12.42 11.60
N PHE A 280 -9.22 13.68 11.73
CA PHE A 280 -10.52 14.06 12.28
C PHE A 280 -11.60 14.27 11.22
N SER A 281 -11.26 14.47 9.95
CA SER A 281 -12.25 14.79 8.90
C SER A 281 -13.37 13.76 8.72
N PHE A 282 -13.17 12.51 9.14
CA PHE A 282 -14.19 11.45 9.04
C PHE A 282 -15.33 11.61 10.06
N ILE A 283 -15.20 12.51 11.05
CA ILE A 283 -16.21 12.76 12.09
C ILE A 283 -17.56 13.20 11.52
N LEU A 284 -17.57 13.77 10.30
CA LEU A 284 -18.80 14.19 9.64
C LEU A 284 -19.73 13.02 9.29
N PHE A 285 -19.19 11.82 9.11
CA PHE A 285 -19.96 10.66 8.62
C PHE A 285 -19.91 9.47 9.57
N ILE A 286 -18.88 9.40 10.42
CA ILE A 286 -18.62 8.26 11.28
C ILE A 286 -18.43 8.79 12.70
N PRO A 287 -19.22 8.32 13.68
CA PRO A 287 -19.12 8.81 15.04
C PRO A 287 -17.71 8.61 15.61
N LEU A 288 -17.08 9.69 16.05
CA LEU A 288 -15.81 9.64 16.76
C LEU A 288 -16.07 9.33 18.23
N THR A 289 -15.35 8.36 18.76
CA THR A 289 -15.50 7.99 20.18
C THR A 289 -14.59 8.85 21.04
N LEU A 290 -14.92 9.08 22.31
CA LEU A 290 -14.11 9.96 23.16
C LEU A 290 -12.69 9.42 23.35
N MET A 291 -12.53 8.11 23.62
CA MET A 291 -11.21 7.45 23.64
C MET A 291 -10.47 7.60 22.31
N GLY A 292 -11.20 7.50 21.20
CA GLY A 292 -10.65 7.77 19.87
C GLY A 292 -10.16 9.19 19.68
N ALA A 293 -10.92 10.19 20.12
CA ALA A 293 -10.52 11.59 20.05
C ALA A 293 -9.22 11.84 20.82
N LEU A 294 -9.07 11.26 22.02
CA LEU A 294 -7.83 11.34 22.80
C LEU A 294 -6.66 10.68 22.06
N LEU A 295 -6.88 9.51 21.44
CA LEU A 295 -5.88 8.82 20.65
C LEU A 295 -5.43 9.64 19.43
N LEU A 296 -6.37 10.22 18.69
CA LEU A 296 -6.07 11.07 17.53
C LEU A 296 -5.35 12.35 17.95
N ALA A 297 -5.75 12.97 19.07
CA ALA A 297 -5.06 14.14 19.63
C ALA A 297 -3.61 13.80 20.01
N ALA A 298 -3.39 12.67 20.70
CA ALA A 298 -2.07 12.18 21.03
C ALA A 298 -1.23 11.89 19.77
N GLN A 299 -1.84 11.33 18.72
CA GLN A 299 -1.17 11.11 17.43
C GLN A 299 -0.73 12.44 16.79
N VAL A 300 -1.64 13.42 16.70
CA VAL A 300 -1.36 14.75 16.11
C VAL A 300 -0.23 15.44 16.88
N ALA A 301 -0.27 15.40 18.21
CA ALA A 301 0.79 15.97 19.05
C ALA A 301 2.14 15.26 18.84
N ALA A 302 2.16 13.92 18.88
CA ALA A 302 3.39 13.14 18.72
C ALA A 302 4.03 13.30 17.33
N ILE A 303 3.23 13.33 16.26
CA ILE A 303 3.76 13.52 14.90
C ILE A 303 4.22 14.96 14.68
N SER A 304 3.54 15.94 15.28
CA SER A 304 3.96 17.34 15.23
C SER A 304 5.29 17.55 15.97
N ALA A 305 5.45 16.97 17.15
CA ALA A 305 6.72 16.98 17.89
C ALA A 305 7.84 16.33 17.07
N ASN A 306 7.59 15.19 16.44
CA ASN A 306 8.55 14.54 15.53
C ASN A 306 8.97 15.47 14.37
N TYR A 307 8.01 16.21 13.79
CA TYR A 307 8.29 17.14 12.69
C TYR A 307 9.05 18.39 13.14
N VAL A 308 8.77 18.91 14.33
CA VAL A 308 9.56 19.98 14.98
C VAL A 308 11.01 19.53 15.12
N ILE A 309 11.25 18.37 15.76
CA ILE A 309 12.60 17.81 15.96
C ILE A 309 13.33 17.71 14.62
N TYR A 310 12.66 17.15 13.60
CA TYR A 310 13.22 17.05 12.25
C TYR A 310 13.63 18.41 11.67
N ARG A 311 12.75 19.42 11.73
CA ARG A 311 12.99 20.73 11.11
C ARG A 311 14.01 21.59 11.85
N PHE A 312 14.21 21.37 13.13
CA PHE A 312 15.24 22.03 13.92
C PHE A 312 16.55 21.22 14.04
N GLY A 313 16.72 20.17 13.22
CA GLY A 313 17.98 19.42 13.12
C GLY A 313 18.24 18.42 14.25
N GLY A 314 17.21 18.06 15.01
CA GLY A 314 17.30 17.05 16.07
C GLY A 314 17.39 15.62 15.52
N ASN A 315 17.90 14.71 16.35
CA ASN A 315 18.08 13.30 15.98
C ASN A 315 16.77 12.50 16.15
N LEU A 316 16.15 12.12 15.02
CA LEU A 316 14.93 11.31 14.97
C LEU A 316 15.10 9.84 15.39
N GLU A 317 16.33 9.32 15.43
CA GLU A 317 16.59 7.95 15.88
C GLU A 317 16.39 7.80 17.38
N ARG A 318 16.69 8.85 18.14
CA ARG A 318 16.48 8.90 19.59
C ARG A 318 15.02 9.16 19.96
N PHE A 319 14.21 9.68 19.03
CA PHE A 319 12.82 10.00 19.29
C PHE A 319 11.88 8.86 18.88
N ASN A 320 11.39 8.12 19.87
CA ASN A 320 10.35 7.11 19.63
C ASN A 320 8.95 7.76 19.61
N ARG A 321 8.53 8.25 18.44
CA ARG A 321 7.19 8.83 18.22
C ARG A 321 6.05 7.96 18.77
N GLN A 322 6.17 6.64 18.66
CA GLN A 322 5.12 5.70 19.08
C GLN A 322 4.97 5.66 20.59
N ALA A 323 6.09 5.66 21.32
CA ALA A 323 6.11 5.76 22.76
C ALA A 323 5.49 7.09 23.23
N TRP A 324 5.84 8.19 22.57
CA TRP A 324 5.26 9.51 22.88
C TRP A 324 3.76 9.57 22.66
N ARG A 325 3.22 8.99 21.57
CA ARG A 325 1.77 8.87 21.41
C ARG A 325 1.15 8.10 22.57
N LEU A 326 1.71 6.96 22.94
CA LEU A 326 1.17 6.12 24.02
C LEU A 326 1.16 6.88 25.35
N ILE A 327 2.26 7.55 25.70
CA ILE A 327 2.37 8.33 26.94
C ILE A 327 1.33 9.46 26.96
N LEU A 328 1.20 10.21 25.86
CA LEU A 328 0.22 11.29 25.76
C LEU A 328 -1.21 10.75 25.83
N PHE A 329 -1.51 9.64 25.16
CA PHE A 329 -2.81 8.99 25.24
C PHE A 329 -3.14 8.55 26.67
N LEU A 330 -2.20 7.90 27.36
CA LEU A 330 -2.37 7.47 28.75
C LEU A 330 -2.60 8.64 29.71
N ALA A 331 -1.85 9.73 29.54
CA ALA A 331 -2.03 10.94 30.34
C ALA A 331 -3.44 11.54 30.13
N LEU A 332 -3.86 11.70 28.87
CA LEU A 332 -5.19 12.23 28.54
C LEU A 332 -6.32 11.33 29.03
N ALA A 333 -6.17 10.01 28.86
CA ALA A 333 -7.15 9.03 29.31
C ALA A 333 -7.23 8.98 30.85
N GLY A 334 -6.10 9.09 31.54
CA GLY A 334 -6.05 9.18 33.01
C GLY A 334 -6.78 10.41 33.53
N ILE A 335 -6.57 11.57 32.93
CA ILE A 335 -7.30 12.80 33.25
C ILE A 335 -8.81 12.59 33.05
N LEU A 336 -9.20 12.00 31.92
CA LEU A 336 -10.62 11.73 31.63
C LEU A 336 -11.25 10.79 32.67
N LEU A 337 -10.57 9.71 33.06
CA LEU A 337 -11.09 8.75 34.04
C LEU A 337 -11.23 9.37 35.44
N VAL A 338 -10.34 10.29 35.82
CA VAL A 338 -10.46 11.05 37.08
C VAL A 338 -11.61 12.05 36.99
N ALA A 339 -11.74 12.76 35.87
CA ALA A 339 -12.77 13.78 35.67
C ALA A 339 -14.18 13.19 35.50
N VAL A 340 -14.29 11.98 34.93
CA VAL A 340 -15.56 11.30 34.64
C VAL A 340 -15.47 9.82 35.07
N PRO A 341 -15.55 9.52 36.38
CA PRO A 341 -15.34 8.16 36.90
C PRO A 341 -16.31 7.11 36.34
N HIS A 342 -17.53 7.54 35.97
CA HIS A 342 -18.57 6.67 35.42
C HIS A 342 -18.47 6.45 33.90
N TYR A 343 -17.41 6.93 33.24
CA TYR A 343 -17.21 6.77 31.79
C TYR A 343 -16.92 5.32 31.37
N THR A 344 -16.65 4.41 32.33
CA THR A 344 -16.28 3.02 32.07
C THR A 344 -17.48 2.16 31.66
N SER A 345 -17.94 2.29 30.42
CA SER A 345 -18.74 1.24 29.78
C SER A 345 -17.85 0.07 29.35
N GLU A 346 -18.40 -1.15 29.28
CA GLU A 346 -17.67 -2.33 28.79
C GLU A 346 -17.06 -2.09 27.40
N THR A 347 -17.84 -1.47 26.50
CA THR A 347 -17.39 -1.10 25.15
C THR A 347 -16.21 -0.12 25.15
N SER A 348 -16.17 0.81 26.11
CA SER A 348 -15.07 1.76 26.27
C SER A 348 -13.81 1.08 26.80
N LEU A 349 -13.95 0.10 27.70
CA LEU A 349 -12.82 -0.69 28.25
C LEU A 349 -12.19 -1.60 27.19
N VAL A 350 -13.00 -2.27 26.36
CA VAL A 350 -12.49 -3.09 25.25
C VAL A 350 -11.72 -2.21 24.27
N ARG A 351 -12.28 -1.07 23.85
CA ARG A 351 -11.59 -0.14 22.95
C ARG A 351 -10.30 0.40 23.59
N PHE A 352 -10.34 0.84 24.84
CA PHE A 352 -9.15 1.30 25.57
C PHE A 352 -8.06 0.22 25.55
N SER A 353 -8.40 -1.03 25.88
CA SER A 353 -7.47 -2.15 25.88
C SER A 353 -6.85 -2.39 24.50
N LEU A 354 -7.66 -2.38 23.44
CA LEU A 354 -7.18 -2.52 22.06
C LEU A 354 -6.22 -1.39 21.67
N ILE A 355 -6.51 -0.14 22.06
CA ILE A 355 -5.64 1.01 21.81
C ILE A 355 -4.29 0.84 22.52
N ILE A 356 -4.30 0.39 23.78
CA ILE A 356 -3.08 0.13 24.55
C ILE A 356 -2.25 -0.99 23.92
N VAL A 357 -2.87 -2.14 23.62
CA VAL A 357 -2.19 -3.28 22.99
C VAL A 357 -1.56 -2.87 21.65
N TRP A 358 -2.34 -2.23 20.78
CA TRP A 358 -1.83 -1.75 19.50
C TRP A 358 -0.68 -0.76 19.68
N SER A 359 -0.83 0.25 20.55
CA SER A 359 0.20 1.26 20.80
C SER A 359 1.49 0.68 21.39
N LEU A 360 1.38 -0.33 22.27
CA LEU A 360 2.53 -1.06 22.80
C LEU A 360 3.25 -1.84 21.71
N ILE A 361 2.52 -2.58 20.87
CA ILE A 361 3.09 -3.30 19.73
C ILE A 361 3.87 -2.32 18.84
N ARG A 362 3.25 -1.20 18.45
CA ARG A 362 3.91 -0.17 17.60
C ARG A 362 5.15 0.42 18.27
N THR A 363 5.11 0.64 19.58
CA THR A 363 6.25 1.13 20.37
C THR A 363 7.41 0.15 20.36
N VAL A 364 7.14 -1.13 20.58
CA VAL A 364 8.15 -2.20 20.59
C VAL A 364 8.73 -2.43 19.19
N GLU A 365 7.89 -2.47 18.16
CA GLU A 365 8.34 -2.63 16.77
C GLU A 365 9.29 -1.51 16.36
N ARG A 366 8.97 -0.27 16.73
CA ARG A 366 9.83 0.89 16.48
C ARG A 366 11.15 0.80 17.25
N ALA A 367 11.11 0.43 18.53
CA ALA A 367 12.31 0.33 19.37
C ALA A 367 13.26 -0.78 18.92
N ARG A 368 12.74 -1.89 18.37
CA ARG A 368 13.54 -3.04 17.92
C ARG A 368 13.88 -3.03 16.43
N HIS A 369 13.36 -2.07 15.66
CA HIS A 369 13.46 -2.04 14.20
C HIS A 369 13.05 -3.37 13.52
N LYS A 370 12.09 -4.09 14.12
CA LYS A 370 11.60 -5.40 13.67
C LYS A 370 10.08 -5.45 13.81
N ASN A 371 9.39 -6.19 12.93
CA ASN A 371 7.96 -6.45 13.14
C ASN A 371 7.73 -7.45 14.28
N ILE A 372 6.54 -7.41 14.86
CA ILE A 372 6.19 -8.23 16.02
C ILE A 372 6.31 -9.73 15.71
N VAL A 373 5.98 -10.15 14.49
CA VAL A 373 6.09 -11.55 14.05
C VAL A 373 7.55 -12.03 14.07
N ARG A 374 8.50 -11.22 13.57
CA ARG A 374 9.93 -11.57 13.62
C ARG A 374 10.43 -11.55 15.06
N ILE A 375 9.99 -10.60 15.88
CA ILE A 375 10.35 -10.55 17.31
C ILE A 375 9.92 -11.83 18.02
N ILE A 376 8.68 -12.29 17.79
CA ILE A 376 8.15 -13.52 18.38
C ILE A 376 8.92 -14.73 17.83
N LYS A 377 9.17 -14.81 16.52
CA LYS A 377 9.91 -15.91 15.89
C LYS A 377 11.34 -16.02 16.44
N ASP A 378 12.05 -14.90 16.58
CA ASP A 378 13.40 -14.86 17.14
C ASP A 378 13.38 -15.39 18.59
N ARG A 379 12.42 -14.95 19.41
CA ARG A 379 12.27 -15.42 20.80
C ARG A 379 11.90 -16.90 20.91
N VAL A 380 11.05 -17.41 20.03
CA VAL A 380 10.71 -18.84 19.97
C VAL A 380 11.93 -19.67 19.56
N ARG A 381 12.77 -19.16 18.66
CA ARG A 381 14.01 -19.82 18.24
C ARG A 381 15.04 -19.87 19.37
N GLU A 382 15.18 -18.80 20.13
CA GLU A 382 16.07 -18.72 21.31
C GLU A 382 15.69 -19.72 22.42
N ASN A 383 14.39 -20.05 22.54
CA ASN A 383 13.89 -20.95 23.59
C ASN A 383 13.83 -22.43 23.18
N ARG A 384 14.29 -22.82 21.98
CA ARG A 384 14.39 -24.24 21.63
C ARG A 384 15.67 -24.84 22.22
N PRO A 385 15.59 -25.87 23.07
CA PRO A 385 16.79 -26.59 23.52
C PRO A 385 17.55 -27.15 22.31
N ALA A 386 18.88 -27.11 22.40
CA ALA A 386 19.80 -27.46 21.32
C ALA A 386 19.70 -28.93 20.93
#